data_AF-A0A7S1TER0-F1
#
_entry.id   AF-A0A7S1TER0-F1
#
_cell.length_a   1.000
_cell.length_b   1.000
_cell.length_c   1.000
_cell.angle_alpha   90.00
_cell.angle_beta   90.00
_cell.angle_gamma   90.00
#
_symmetry.space_group_name_H-M   'P 1'
#
loop_
_entity.id
_entity.type
_entity.pdbx_description
1 polymer ?
#
loop_
_entity_poly.entity_id
_entity_poly.type
_entity_poly.pdbx_seq_one_letter_code
_entity_poly.pdbx_strand_id
1 'polypeptide(L)'
;MGLSTSVQTEDRVLWMGLLDVSASQKEFPLHLNREIWGNGERFGTMMVNPDRIFWYASRVANPNDVFLRPFKTEILKRFSSWPFHSARIVELTPELSVRRWRNFRRYGLGASIVQGRIALIGDAARDRLSLIQYGPWNCVEDAFCLAHMIGRYGHIRDNVALTEYQTYRWPLVHRATTACQRLDDFIHSTDMRSTKLREFCFSYPAMLRILGISPNLQLQGMLDDSSAMESNGVVA
;
A
#
# COMPACT_ATOMS: atom_id res chain seq x y z
N MET A 1 -23.10 -20.00 3.46
CA MET A 1 -22.12 -19.99 2.35
C MET A 1 -20.77 -19.65 2.96
N GLY A 2 -19.84 -20.60 2.97
CA GLY A 2 -18.51 -20.40 3.53
C GLY A 2 -17.71 -19.42 2.67
N LEU A 3 -16.92 -18.56 3.34
CA LEU A 3 -15.93 -17.70 2.69
C LEU A 3 -14.95 -18.61 1.93
N SER A 4 -15.08 -18.66 0.60
CA SER A 4 -14.17 -19.40 -0.26
C SER A 4 -12.76 -18.83 -0.10
N THR A 5 -11.80 -19.64 0.35
CA THR A 5 -10.41 -19.22 0.48
C THR A 5 -9.77 -19.18 -0.91
N SER A 6 -9.46 -17.96 -1.36
CA SER A 6 -8.75 -17.68 -2.61
C SER A 6 -7.32 -18.23 -2.60
N VAL A 7 -6.82 -18.61 -3.77
CA VAL A 7 -5.41 -18.92 -4.00
C VAL A 7 -4.54 -17.71 -3.61
N GLN A 8 -3.55 -17.93 -2.75
CA GLN A 8 -2.54 -16.93 -2.41
C GLN A 8 -1.28 -17.23 -3.22
N THR A 9 -0.92 -16.32 -4.11
CA THR A 9 0.38 -16.37 -4.80
C THR A 9 1.25 -15.23 -4.29
N GLU A 10 2.53 -15.54 -4.02
CA GLU A 10 3.53 -14.51 -3.80
C GLU A 10 3.92 -13.95 -5.17
N ASP A 11 3.46 -12.74 -5.48
CA ASP A 11 3.67 -12.08 -6.77
C ASP A 11 4.82 -11.06 -6.73
N ARG A 12 5.13 -10.55 -5.53
CA ARG A 12 6.20 -9.58 -5.28
C ARG A 12 7.04 -9.99 -4.09
N VAL A 13 8.33 -9.77 -4.22
CA VAL A 13 9.29 -9.80 -3.12
C VAL A 13 9.47 -8.37 -2.64
N LEU A 14 9.33 -8.15 -1.34
CA LEU A 14 9.58 -6.86 -0.72
C LEU A 14 10.65 -6.99 0.35
N TRP A 15 11.70 -6.19 0.26
CA TRP A 15 12.64 -5.93 1.33
C TRP A 15 12.47 -4.53 1.85
N MET A 16 12.80 -4.36 3.12
CA MET A 16 12.76 -3.06 3.76
C MET A 16 13.76 -3.02 4.91
N GLY A 17 14.17 -1.80 5.25
CA GLY A 17 15.05 -1.55 6.36
C GLY A 17 14.85 -0.15 6.92
N LEU A 18 15.35 0.02 8.14
CA LEU A 18 15.49 1.32 8.78
C LEU A 18 16.98 1.57 8.96
N LEU A 19 17.47 2.61 8.33
CA LEU A 19 18.83 3.09 8.44
C LEU A 19 18.88 4.24 9.43
N ASP A 20 19.77 4.14 10.42
CA ASP A 20 20.15 5.27 11.26
C ASP A 20 21.25 6.06 10.54
N VAL A 21 21.00 7.34 10.31
CA VAL A 21 21.90 8.28 9.65
C VAL A 21 22.42 9.37 10.58
N SER A 22 22.24 9.24 11.90
CA SER A 22 22.68 10.25 12.88
C SER A 22 24.16 10.63 12.71
N ALA A 23 25.02 9.65 12.38
CA ALA A 23 26.45 9.85 12.15
C ALA A 23 26.82 10.22 10.69
N SER A 24 25.87 10.14 9.76
CA SER A 24 26.08 10.30 8.31
C SER A 24 25.07 11.26 7.66
N GLN A 25 24.43 12.15 8.42
CA GLN A 25 23.42 13.09 7.92
C GLN A 25 23.90 13.92 6.71
N LYS A 26 25.18 14.28 6.66
CA LYS A 26 25.76 15.03 5.52
C LYS A 26 25.83 14.21 4.22
N GLU A 27 25.90 12.88 4.33
CA GLU A 27 25.87 11.95 3.20
C GLU A 27 24.45 11.80 2.63
N PHE A 28 23.42 12.04 3.47
CA PHE A 28 22.02 11.81 3.16
C PHE A 28 21.16 13.06 3.40
N PRO A 29 21.12 14.02 2.45
CA PRO A 29 20.36 15.24 2.63
C PRO A 29 18.84 15.01 2.71
N LEU A 30 18.13 15.89 3.42
CA LEU A 30 16.70 15.76 3.78
C LEU A 30 15.70 15.59 2.60
N HIS A 31 16.13 15.77 1.35
CA HIS A 31 15.31 15.57 0.15
C HIS A 31 15.39 14.13 -0.42
N LEU A 32 15.78 13.15 0.40
CA LEU A 32 15.91 11.74 0.01
C LEU A 32 14.58 11.00 -0.13
N ASN A 33 13.43 11.66 -0.05
CA ASN A 33 12.15 11.05 -0.38
C ASN A 33 12.06 10.81 -1.89
N ARG A 34 12.36 9.59 -2.34
CA ARG A 34 12.39 9.24 -3.76
C ARG A 34 12.04 7.77 -3.94
N GLU A 35 11.39 7.46 -5.05
CA GLU A 35 11.24 6.10 -5.53
C GLU A 35 11.84 6.02 -6.94
N ILE A 36 12.66 5.02 -7.18
CA ILE A 36 13.30 4.73 -8.46
C ILE A 36 12.70 3.41 -8.94
N TRP A 37 12.39 3.33 -10.23
CA TRP A 37 11.84 2.13 -10.85
C TRP A 37 12.76 1.62 -11.95
N GLY A 38 12.85 0.30 -12.02
CA GLY A 38 13.55 -0.44 -13.06
C GLY A 38 12.58 -1.37 -13.78
N ASN A 39 13.12 -2.38 -14.45
CA ASN A 39 12.36 -3.39 -15.15
C ASN A 39 11.77 -4.41 -14.16
N GLY A 40 10.51 -4.27 -13.76
CA GLY A 40 9.87 -5.15 -12.75
C GLY A 40 10.44 -5.02 -11.33
N GLU A 41 11.19 -3.95 -11.05
CA GLU A 41 11.88 -3.72 -9.79
C GLU A 41 11.69 -2.25 -9.36
N ARG A 42 11.77 -1.98 -8.05
CA ARG A 42 11.79 -0.61 -7.52
C ARG A 42 12.60 -0.51 -6.24
N PHE A 43 13.09 0.69 -5.97
CA PHE A 43 13.80 1.05 -4.76
C PHE A 43 13.31 2.41 -4.28
N GLY A 44 12.84 2.50 -3.04
CA GLY A 44 12.30 3.73 -2.47
C GLY A 44 12.92 4.05 -1.13
N THR A 45 13.04 5.35 -0.86
CA THR A 45 13.54 5.91 0.40
C THR A 45 12.57 6.97 0.91
N MET A 46 12.42 7.01 2.22
CA MET A 46 11.60 7.97 2.94
C MET A 46 12.30 8.36 4.24
N MET A 47 12.51 9.65 4.45
CA MET A 47 12.95 10.18 5.75
C MET A 47 11.83 9.97 6.76
N VAL A 48 12.11 9.26 7.85
CA VAL A 48 11.18 9.13 8.98
C VAL A 48 11.32 10.34 9.90
N ASN A 49 12.56 10.76 10.12
CA ASN A 49 12.95 11.96 10.86
C ASN A 49 14.39 12.34 10.43
N PRO A 50 15.00 13.44 10.93
CA PRO A 50 16.35 13.86 10.51
C PRO A 50 17.46 12.80 10.68
N ASP A 51 17.24 11.80 11.54
CA ASP A 51 18.23 10.78 11.92
C ASP A 51 17.94 9.41 11.31
N ARG A 52 16.81 9.22 10.62
CA ARG A 52 16.38 7.89 10.18
C ARG A 52 15.78 7.90 8.79
N ILE A 53 16.26 6.94 7.99
CA ILE A 53 15.77 6.67 6.64
C ILE A 53 15.10 5.31 6.63
N PHE A 54 13.82 5.31 6.31
CA PHE A 54 13.11 4.12 5.90
C PHE A 54 13.40 3.86 4.43
N TRP A 55 13.76 2.63 4.06
CA TRP A 55 13.91 2.24 2.67
C TRP A 55 13.21 0.93 2.39
N TYR A 56 12.87 0.74 1.13
CA TYR A 56 12.33 -0.51 0.63
C TYR A 56 12.83 -0.79 -0.78
N ALA A 57 12.89 -2.06 -1.11
CA ALA A 57 13.23 -2.56 -2.43
C ALA A 57 12.24 -3.67 -2.78
N SER A 58 11.67 -3.67 -3.97
CA SER A 58 10.82 -4.77 -4.40
C SER A 58 11.09 -5.21 -5.83
N ARG A 59 10.71 -6.44 -6.11
CA ARG A 59 10.76 -7.03 -7.45
C ARG A 59 9.62 -8.01 -7.65
N VAL A 60 9.35 -8.37 -8.90
CA VAL A 60 8.52 -9.52 -9.24
C VAL A 60 9.13 -10.80 -8.64
N ALA A 61 8.29 -11.61 -8.00
CA ALA A 61 8.69 -12.91 -7.44
C ALA A 61 8.79 -13.98 -8.54
N ASN A 62 9.76 -14.87 -8.44
CA ASN A 62 9.82 -16.08 -9.28
C ASN A 62 9.25 -17.28 -8.51
N PRO A 63 8.60 -18.24 -9.20
CA PRO A 63 8.02 -19.42 -8.54
C PRO A 63 9.00 -20.24 -7.68
N ASN A 64 10.28 -20.23 -8.05
CA ASN A 64 11.33 -21.03 -7.40
C ASN A 64 12.24 -20.20 -6.50
N ASP A 65 11.86 -18.97 -6.14
CA ASP A 65 12.71 -18.15 -5.29
C ASP A 65 12.83 -18.78 -3.89
N VAL A 66 14.07 -19.07 -3.49
CA VAL A 66 14.43 -19.50 -2.14
C VAL A 66 15.10 -18.33 -1.43
N PHE A 67 14.63 -18.03 -0.22
CA PHE A 67 15.13 -16.88 0.52
C PHE A 67 15.64 -17.31 1.87
N LEU A 68 16.95 -17.23 2.01
CA LEU A 68 17.67 -17.46 3.24
C LEU A 68 18.43 -16.19 3.57
N ARG A 69 18.61 -15.91 4.86
CA ARG A 69 19.54 -14.85 5.28
C ARG A 69 20.97 -15.23 4.89
N PRO A 70 21.84 -14.25 4.64
CA PRO A 70 21.61 -12.80 4.73
C PRO A 70 20.87 -12.21 3.52
N PHE A 71 19.97 -11.26 3.76
CA PHE A 71 19.18 -10.62 2.70
C PHE A 71 19.97 -9.55 1.95
N LYS A 72 20.88 -8.83 2.62
CA LYS A 72 21.65 -7.75 1.99
C LYS A 72 22.42 -8.22 0.76
N THR A 73 22.95 -9.45 0.77
CA THR A 73 23.70 -9.98 -0.37
C THR A 73 22.85 -10.06 -1.64
N GLU A 74 21.60 -10.52 -1.55
CA GLU A 74 20.69 -10.56 -2.70
C GLU A 74 20.31 -9.14 -3.14
N ILE A 75 20.03 -8.26 -2.19
CA ILE A 75 19.62 -6.88 -2.47
C ILE A 75 20.77 -6.13 -3.15
N LEU A 76 21.99 -6.19 -2.63
CA LEU A 76 23.15 -5.54 -3.24
C LEU A 76 23.49 -6.10 -4.62
N LYS A 77 23.33 -7.42 -4.83
CA LYS A 77 23.51 -8.01 -6.16
C LYS A 77 22.58 -7.39 -7.21
N ARG A 78 21.37 -6.97 -6.82
CA ARG A 78 20.38 -6.38 -7.72
C ARG A 78 20.46 -4.86 -7.82
N PHE A 79 20.64 -4.19 -6.68
CA PHE A 79 20.49 -2.74 -6.54
C PHE A 79 21.83 -1.99 -6.41
N SER A 80 22.98 -2.66 -6.58
CA SER A 80 24.32 -2.03 -6.45
C SER A 80 24.60 -0.97 -7.51
N SER A 81 24.11 -1.16 -8.74
CA SER A 81 24.27 -0.22 -9.85
C SER A 81 23.19 0.86 -9.91
N TRP A 82 22.21 0.80 -9.00
CA TRP A 82 21.10 1.75 -9.00
C TRP A 82 21.57 3.12 -8.48
N PRO A 83 20.97 4.21 -8.97
CA PRO A 83 21.35 5.55 -8.57
C PRO A 83 20.93 5.85 -7.12
N PHE A 84 21.32 7.04 -6.64
CA PHE A 84 20.77 7.64 -5.41
C PHE A 84 21.09 6.88 -4.12
N HIS A 85 22.35 6.42 -3.99
CA HIS A 85 22.86 5.77 -2.79
C HIS A 85 22.14 4.47 -2.39
N SER A 86 21.38 3.82 -3.29
CA SER A 86 20.66 2.58 -3.00
C SER A 86 21.56 1.52 -2.37
N ALA A 87 22.72 1.26 -2.99
CA ALA A 87 23.72 0.33 -2.52
C ALA A 87 24.22 0.72 -1.12
N ARG A 88 24.59 1.99 -0.97
CA ARG A 88 25.17 2.55 0.24
C ARG A 88 24.21 2.53 1.44
N ILE A 89 22.93 2.81 1.20
CA ILE A 89 21.88 2.72 2.22
C ILE A 89 21.74 1.27 2.70
N VAL A 90 21.71 0.31 1.77
CA VAL A 90 21.62 -1.11 2.10
C VAL A 90 22.88 -1.57 2.85
N GLU A 91 24.07 -1.15 2.41
CA GLU A 91 25.35 -1.45 3.06
C GLU A 91 25.42 -0.96 4.50
N LEU A 92 24.96 0.27 4.76
CA LEU A 92 24.96 0.84 6.11
C LEU A 92 23.84 0.27 7.00
N THR A 93 22.75 -0.23 6.41
CA THR A 93 21.66 -0.83 7.17
C THR A 93 22.12 -2.13 7.83
N PRO A 94 21.99 -2.32 9.16
CA PRO A 94 22.33 -3.58 9.82
C PRO A 94 21.57 -4.77 9.22
N GLU A 95 22.24 -5.89 8.92
CA GLU A 95 21.59 -7.07 8.33
C GLU A 95 20.38 -7.54 9.15
N LEU A 96 20.48 -7.50 10.48
CA LEU A 96 19.39 -7.91 11.38
C LEU A 96 18.17 -6.96 11.34
N SER A 97 18.35 -5.70 10.93
CA SER A 97 17.23 -4.77 10.76
C SER A 97 16.56 -4.89 9.39
N VAL A 98 17.23 -5.49 8.40
CA VAL A 98 16.62 -5.80 7.10
C VAL A 98 15.57 -6.88 7.27
N ARG A 99 14.36 -6.58 6.80
CA ARG A 99 13.21 -7.48 6.78
C ARG A 99 12.83 -7.76 5.35
N ARG A 100 12.37 -8.99 5.12
CA ARG A 100 11.65 -9.34 3.91
C ARG A 100 10.19 -9.54 4.29
N TRP A 101 9.30 -8.92 3.53
CA TRP A 101 7.89 -9.24 3.53
C TRP A 101 7.54 -10.07 2.30
N ARG A 102 6.76 -11.12 2.54
CA ARG A 102 6.07 -11.83 1.47
C ARG A 102 4.81 -11.08 1.14
N ASN A 103 4.70 -10.64 -0.10
CA ASN A 103 3.51 -9.98 -0.57
C ASN A 103 2.58 -11.03 -1.18
N PHE A 104 1.52 -11.37 -0.46
CA PHE A 104 0.51 -12.29 -0.96
C PHE A 104 -0.64 -11.49 -1.51
N ARG A 105 -0.94 -11.69 -2.79
CA ARG A 105 -2.20 -11.24 -3.36
C ARG A 105 -3.27 -12.28 -3.00
N ARG A 106 -4.34 -11.82 -2.38
CA ARG A 106 -5.60 -12.57 -2.32
C ARG A 106 -6.47 -12.09 -3.48
N TYR A 107 -7.36 -12.95 -3.95
CA TYR A 107 -8.27 -12.62 -5.04
C TYR A 107 -9.69 -12.97 -4.63
N GLY A 108 -10.59 -11.99 -4.64
CA GLY A 108 -12.02 -12.27 -4.56
C GLY A 108 -12.51 -12.49 -3.14
N LEU A 109 -12.25 -11.53 -2.25
CA LEU A 109 -13.14 -11.33 -1.12
C LEU A 109 -14.56 -11.22 -1.65
N GLY A 110 -15.46 -12.03 -1.09
CA GLY A 110 -16.83 -12.13 -1.55
C GLY A 110 -17.54 -10.78 -1.56
N ALA A 111 -18.72 -10.73 -2.19
CA ALA A 111 -19.49 -9.49 -2.36
C ALA A 111 -19.92 -8.79 -1.05
N SER A 112 -19.62 -9.36 0.13
CA SER A 112 -20.04 -8.89 1.45
C SER A 112 -18.91 -9.04 2.46
N ILE A 113 -18.64 -7.98 3.22
CA ILE A 113 -17.74 -7.93 4.38
C ILE A 113 -18.49 -8.01 5.72
N VAL A 114 -19.83 -8.08 5.68
CA VAL A 114 -20.71 -8.23 6.82
C VAL A 114 -21.51 -9.52 6.71
N GLN A 115 -21.62 -10.24 7.82
CA GLN A 115 -22.47 -11.41 7.96
C GLN A 115 -23.10 -11.43 9.36
N GLY A 116 -24.41 -11.20 9.43
CA GLY A 116 -25.10 -11.03 10.70
C GLY A 116 -24.38 -9.98 11.54
N ARG A 117 -24.05 -10.30 12.79
CA ARG A 117 -23.44 -9.38 13.76
C ARG A 117 -21.92 -9.21 13.61
N ILE A 118 -21.35 -9.66 12.50
CA ILE A 118 -19.90 -9.70 12.26
C ILE A 118 -19.59 -8.83 11.06
N ALA A 119 -18.63 -7.91 11.23
CA ALA A 119 -18.06 -7.11 10.16
C ALA A 119 -16.55 -7.35 10.08
N LEU A 120 -16.04 -7.52 8.87
CA LEU A 120 -14.61 -7.49 8.58
C LEU A 120 -14.20 -6.03 8.35
N ILE A 121 -13.06 -5.64 8.93
CA ILE A 121 -12.45 -4.31 8.72
C ILE A 121 -10.95 -4.45 8.42
N GLY A 122 -10.35 -3.42 7.82
CA GLY A 122 -8.92 -3.36 7.55
C GLY A 122 -8.44 -4.55 6.71
N ASP A 123 -7.27 -5.10 7.03
CA ASP A 123 -6.68 -6.23 6.30
C ASP A 123 -7.51 -7.52 6.33
N ALA A 124 -8.48 -7.65 7.24
CA ALA A 124 -9.41 -8.78 7.22
C ALA A 124 -10.48 -8.63 6.13
N ALA A 125 -10.82 -7.39 5.77
CA ALA A 125 -11.87 -7.05 4.81
C ALA A 125 -11.36 -6.86 3.38
N ARG A 126 -10.04 -6.91 3.14
CA ARG A 126 -9.45 -6.59 1.83
C ARG A 126 -8.25 -7.48 1.49
N ASP A 127 -8.02 -7.64 0.20
CA ASP A 127 -6.81 -8.28 -0.29
C ASP A 127 -5.63 -7.35 0.03
N ARG A 128 -4.51 -7.91 0.49
CA ARG A 128 -3.39 -7.07 0.93
C ARG A 128 -2.90 -6.20 -0.22
N LEU A 129 -2.69 -4.94 0.13
CA LEU A 129 -2.18 -3.92 -0.76
C LEU A 129 -0.67 -4.06 -0.89
N SER A 130 -0.19 -4.21 -2.13
CA SER A 130 1.25 -4.26 -2.45
C SER A 130 1.96 -2.92 -2.29
N LEU A 131 1.21 -1.83 -2.22
CA LEU A 131 1.72 -0.49 -1.99
C LEU A 131 1.67 -0.17 -0.49
N ILE A 132 2.83 -0.23 0.16
CA ILE A 132 3.06 0.04 1.59
C ILE A 132 2.35 1.33 2.05
N GLN A 133 2.30 2.33 1.18
CA GLN A 133 1.84 3.69 1.50
C GLN A 133 0.32 3.82 1.71
N TYR A 134 -0.49 2.88 1.23
CA TYR A 134 -1.95 3.03 1.19
C TYR A 134 -2.70 2.03 2.09
N GLY A 135 -2.01 1.07 2.68
CA GLY A 135 -2.60 0.09 3.60
C GLY A 135 -3.17 0.74 4.87
N PRO A 136 -2.35 1.40 5.70
CA PRO A 136 -2.74 1.81 7.06
C PRO A 136 -3.93 2.77 7.13
N TRP A 137 -4.02 3.73 6.22
CA TRP A 137 -5.07 4.77 6.21
C TRP A 137 -6.47 4.18 6.12
N ASN A 138 -6.66 3.19 5.25
CA ASN A 138 -7.93 2.52 5.07
C ASN A 138 -8.42 1.80 6.33
N CYS A 139 -7.53 1.21 7.13
CA CYS A 139 -7.92 0.56 8.39
C CYS A 139 -8.47 1.56 9.40
N VAL A 140 -7.87 2.75 9.48
CA VAL A 140 -8.32 3.83 10.37
C VAL A 140 -9.68 4.36 9.89
N GLU A 141 -9.83 4.57 8.59
CA GLU A 141 -11.10 4.98 7.98
C GLU A 141 -12.22 3.95 8.22
N ASP A 142 -11.93 2.65 8.09
CA ASP A 142 -12.88 1.59 8.37
C ASP A 142 -13.32 1.61 9.83
N ALA A 143 -12.38 1.74 10.76
CA ALA A 143 -12.66 1.81 12.20
C ALA A 143 -13.51 3.04 12.56
N PHE A 144 -13.16 4.20 12.00
CA PHE A 144 -13.91 5.44 12.18
C PHE A 144 -15.34 5.32 11.64
N CYS A 145 -15.50 4.86 10.40
CA CYS A 145 -16.80 4.69 9.76
C CYS A 145 -17.67 3.70 10.55
N LEU A 146 -17.11 2.56 10.95
CA LEU A 146 -17.82 1.56 11.75
C LEU A 146 -18.29 2.13 13.09
N ALA A 147 -17.42 2.85 13.81
CA ALA A 147 -17.77 3.49 15.08
C ALA A 147 -18.90 4.53 14.89
N HIS A 148 -18.82 5.33 13.83
CA HIS A 148 -19.85 6.31 13.48
C HIS A 148 -21.21 5.65 13.20
N MET A 149 -21.24 4.58 12.38
CA MET A 149 -22.48 3.87 12.06
C MET A 149 -23.12 3.22 13.30
N ILE A 150 -22.31 2.67 14.20
CA ILE A 150 -22.79 2.13 15.48
C ILE A 150 -23.37 3.25 16.37
N GLY A 151 -22.71 4.41 16.44
CA GLY A 151 -23.19 5.56 17.20
C GLY A 151 -24.51 6.12 16.67
N ARG A 152 -24.69 6.14 15.34
CA ARG A 152 -25.87 6.68 14.67
C ARG A 152 -27.09 5.76 14.72
N TYR A 153 -26.90 4.47 14.44
CA TYR A 153 -28.01 3.51 14.29
C TYR A 153 -28.23 2.63 15.53
N GLY A 154 -27.41 2.82 16.57
CA GLY A 154 -27.50 2.07 17.81
C GLY A 154 -26.93 0.66 17.73
N HIS A 155 -27.09 -0.09 18.83
CA HIS A 155 -26.45 -1.39 18.97
C HIS A 155 -26.90 -2.41 17.93
N ILE A 156 -26.02 -3.40 17.71
CA ILE A 156 -26.01 -4.42 16.65
C ILE A 156 -27.30 -5.28 16.56
N ARG A 157 -28.30 -5.13 17.46
CA ARG A 157 -29.51 -5.98 17.57
C ARG A 157 -30.16 -6.29 16.22
N ASP A 158 -30.32 -5.29 15.35
CA ASP A 158 -30.97 -5.45 14.04
C ASP A 158 -29.98 -5.36 12.86
N ASN A 159 -28.68 -5.37 13.13
CA ASN A 159 -27.58 -5.30 12.16
C ASN A 159 -27.55 -4.05 11.24
N VAL A 160 -28.45 -3.09 11.44
CA VAL A 160 -28.57 -1.89 10.61
C VAL A 160 -27.24 -1.15 10.49
N ALA A 161 -26.56 -0.89 11.61
CA ALA A 161 -25.27 -0.23 11.62
C ALA A 161 -24.19 -0.91 10.75
N LEU A 162 -24.12 -2.25 10.76
CA LEU A 162 -23.12 -2.96 9.95
C LEU A 162 -23.51 -2.99 8.47
N THR A 163 -24.81 -3.11 8.16
CA THR A 163 -25.32 -3.02 6.78
C THR A 163 -25.03 -1.64 6.17
N GLU A 164 -25.24 -0.56 6.94
CA GLU A 164 -24.92 0.79 6.50
C GLU A 164 -23.41 0.99 6.33
N TYR A 165 -22.61 0.49 7.28
CA TYR A 165 -21.15 0.47 7.15
C TYR A 165 -20.70 -0.22 5.85
N GLN A 166 -21.22 -1.41 5.56
CA GLN A 166 -20.89 -2.13 4.33
C GLN A 166 -21.31 -1.34 3.10
N THR A 167 -22.54 -0.84 3.06
CA THR A 167 -23.09 -0.12 1.90
C THR A 167 -22.26 1.11 1.58
N TYR A 168 -21.86 1.87 2.59
CA TYR A 168 -21.06 3.08 2.42
C TYR A 168 -19.60 2.76 2.09
N ARG A 169 -18.96 1.89 2.89
CA ARG A 169 -17.51 1.75 2.90
C ARG A 169 -16.98 0.76 1.88
N TRP A 170 -17.71 -0.34 1.64
CA TRP A 170 -17.23 -1.44 0.80
C TRP A 170 -16.87 -1.01 -0.65
N PRO A 171 -17.70 -0.21 -1.35
CA PRO A 171 -17.35 0.24 -2.70
C PRO A 171 -16.08 1.09 -2.75
N LEU A 172 -15.82 1.90 -1.71
CA LEU A 172 -14.64 2.75 -1.62
C LEU A 172 -13.38 1.91 -1.42
N VAL A 173 -13.42 0.98 -0.46
CA VAL A 173 -12.31 0.06 -0.17
C VAL A 173 -11.99 -0.81 -1.39
N HIS A 174 -13.02 -1.33 -2.05
CA HIS A 174 -12.85 -2.15 -3.24
C HIS A 174 -12.18 -1.36 -4.37
N ARG A 175 -12.69 -0.15 -4.70
CA ARG A 175 -12.09 0.72 -5.73
C ARG A 175 -10.64 1.07 -5.42
N ALA A 176 -10.34 1.45 -4.18
CA ALA A 176 -8.98 1.79 -3.77
C ALA A 176 -8.03 0.61 -3.88
N THR A 177 -8.48 -0.58 -3.45
CA THR A 177 -7.70 -1.83 -3.55
C THR A 177 -7.41 -2.17 -5.02
N THR A 178 -8.42 -2.13 -5.89
CA THR A 178 -8.24 -2.38 -7.33
C THR A 178 -7.33 -1.34 -7.99
N ALA A 179 -7.47 -0.06 -7.66
CA ALA A 179 -6.61 1.00 -8.21
C ALA A 179 -5.15 0.80 -7.82
N CYS A 180 -4.88 0.46 -6.56
CA CYS A 180 -3.54 0.18 -6.08
C CYS A 180 -2.94 -1.08 -6.68
N GLN A 181 -3.72 -2.16 -6.85
CA GLN A 181 -3.28 -3.38 -7.54
C GLN A 181 -2.87 -3.06 -8.99
N ARG A 182 -3.68 -2.30 -9.72
CA ARG A 182 -3.37 -1.85 -11.09
C ARG A 182 -2.12 -0.98 -11.13
N LEU A 183 -1.97 -0.07 -10.18
CA LEU A 183 -0.78 0.77 -10.09
C LEU A 183 0.48 -0.06 -9.79
N ASP A 184 0.39 -1.04 -8.89
CA ASP A 184 1.53 -1.91 -8.59
C ASP A 184 1.91 -2.80 -9.78
N ASP A 185 0.93 -3.31 -10.52
CA ASP A 185 1.15 -4.06 -11.76
C ASP A 185 1.78 -3.18 -12.85
N PHE A 186 1.37 -1.91 -12.93
CA PHE A 186 1.94 -0.93 -13.85
C PHE A 186 3.39 -0.57 -13.49
N ILE A 187 3.67 -0.32 -12.20
CA ILE A 187 5.02 -0.02 -11.70
C ILE A 187 5.96 -1.18 -11.98
N HIS A 188 5.52 -2.42 -11.72
CA HIS A 188 6.31 -3.63 -11.92
C HIS A 188 6.16 -4.23 -13.34
N SER A 189 5.70 -3.46 -14.32
CA SER A 189 5.67 -3.93 -15.70
C SER A 189 7.07 -4.28 -16.20
N THR A 190 7.18 -5.39 -16.95
CA THR A 190 8.46 -5.92 -17.42
C THR A 190 8.66 -5.87 -18.93
N ASP A 191 7.59 -5.66 -19.70
CA ASP A 191 7.68 -5.57 -21.14
C ASP A 191 8.08 -4.16 -21.59
N MET A 192 8.79 -4.08 -22.72
CA MET A 192 9.36 -2.84 -23.24
C MET A 192 8.29 -1.76 -23.51
N ARG A 193 7.09 -2.16 -23.95
CA ARG A 193 6.02 -1.21 -24.31
C ARG A 193 5.42 -0.60 -23.05
N SER A 194 5.07 -1.42 -22.07
CA SER A 194 4.54 -0.97 -20.78
C SER A 194 5.56 -0.16 -20.00
N THR A 195 6.85 -0.53 -20.05
CA THR A 195 7.93 0.23 -19.40
C THR A 195 8.05 1.64 -19.97
N LYS A 196 8.05 1.80 -21.31
CA LYS A 196 8.08 3.11 -21.97
C LYS A 196 6.81 3.92 -21.68
N LEU A 197 5.64 3.27 -21.68
CA LEU A 197 4.38 3.93 -21.35
C LEU A 197 4.39 4.42 -19.89
N ARG A 198 4.92 3.63 -18.97
CA ARG A 198 5.10 4.01 -17.55
C ARG A 198 5.99 5.25 -17.44
N GLU A 199 7.19 5.22 -18.03
CA GLU A 199 8.12 6.36 -17.99
C GLU A 199 7.48 7.65 -18.55
N PHE A 200 6.69 7.52 -19.63
CA PHE A 200 5.91 8.61 -20.20
C PHE A 200 4.83 9.12 -19.24
N CYS A 201 3.95 8.24 -18.73
CA CYS A 201 2.84 8.61 -17.85
C CYS A 201 3.29 9.30 -16.55
N PHE A 202 4.45 8.95 -16.02
CA PHE A 202 4.95 9.57 -14.79
C PHE A 202 5.72 10.87 -15.01
N SER A 203 6.22 11.09 -16.23
CA SER A 203 6.67 12.43 -16.66
C SER A 203 5.50 13.42 -16.73
N TYR A 204 4.26 12.94 -16.85
CA TYR A 204 3.05 13.73 -16.94
C TYR A 204 1.97 13.22 -15.96
N PRO A 205 2.03 13.57 -14.66
CA PRO A 205 1.17 13.02 -13.61
C PRO A 205 -0.34 13.10 -13.90
N ALA A 206 -0.78 14.02 -14.76
CA ALA A 206 -2.15 14.09 -15.25
C ALA A 206 -2.61 12.81 -15.98
N MET A 207 -1.69 12.07 -16.62
CA MET A 207 -1.97 10.80 -17.30
C MET A 207 -2.31 9.66 -16.35
N LEU A 208 -1.82 9.70 -15.10
CA LEU A 208 -2.20 8.70 -14.09
C LEU A 208 -3.70 8.77 -13.82
N ARG A 209 -4.30 9.97 -13.86
CA ARG A 209 -5.75 10.15 -13.73
C ARG A 209 -6.53 9.51 -14.88
N ILE A 210 -6.01 9.59 -16.12
CA ILE A 210 -6.60 8.96 -17.30
C ILE A 210 -6.58 7.42 -17.19
N LEU A 211 -5.54 6.87 -16.55
CA LEU A 211 -5.43 5.44 -16.26
C LEU A 211 -6.26 4.98 -15.04
N GLY A 212 -7.07 5.87 -14.44
CA GLY A 212 -7.84 5.58 -13.23
C GLY A 212 -6.98 5.42 -11.97
N ILE A 213 -5.73 5.88 -12.02
CA ILE A 213 -4.76 5.86 -10.92
C ILE A 213 -4.74 7.27 -10.32
N SER A 214 -5.66 7.55 -9.40
CA SER A 214 -5.68 8.82 -8.67
C SER A 214 -5.33 8.60 -7.19
N PRO A 215 -4.16 9.06 -6.73
CA PRO A 215 -3.75 8.99 -5.32
C PRO A 215 -4.73 9.70 -4.36
N ASN A 216 -5.40 10.74 -4.84
CA ASN A 216 -6.21 11.64 -4.00
C ASN A 216 -7.69 11.26 -3.92
N LEU A 217 -8.10 10.16 -4.57
CA LEU A 217 -9.52 9.80 -4.63
C LEU A 217 -10.12 9.41 -3.27
N GLN A 218 -9.30 9.11 -2.26
CA GLN A 218 -9.77 8.71 -0.92
C GLN A 218 -10.03 9.92 0.00
N LEU A 219 -9.15 10.92 0.00
CA LEU A 219 -9.27 12.07 0.91
C LEU A 219 -10.33 13.09 0.47
N GLN A 220 -10.51 13.26 -0.84
CA GLN A 220 -11.43 14.28 -1.36
C GLN A 220 -12.90 13.90 -1.08
N GLY A 221 -13.24 12.61 -1.20
CA GLY A 221 -14.58 12.13 -0.82
C GLY A 221 -14.92 12.30 0.66
N MET A 222 -13.94 12.12 1.57
CA MET A 222 -14.19 12.30 3.01
C MET A 222 -14.33 13.77 3.42
N LEU A 223 -13.60 14.69 2.76
CA LEU A 223 -13.70 16.12 3.03
C LEU A 223 -14.98 16.72 2.43
N ASP A 224 -15.32 16.34 1.20
CA ASP A 224 -16.55 16.77 0.54
C ASP A 224 -17.77 16.24 1.32
N ASP A 225 -17.73 14.99 1.82
CA ASP A 225 -18.80 14.43 2.65
C ASP A 225 -18.84 15.03 4.06
N SER A 226 -17.71 15.43 4.67
CA SER A 226 -17.73 16.12 5.97
C SER A 226 -18.53 17.43 5.91
N SER A 227 -18.37 18.18 4.81
CA SER A 227 -19.12 19.41 4.56
C SER A 227 -20.61 19.14 4.27
N ALA A 228 -20.93 18.04 3.57
CA ALA A 228 -22.31 17.60 3.36
C ALA A 228 -22.96 17.04 4.64
N MET A 229 -22.19 16.42 5.55
CA MET A 229 -22.66 15.90 6.83
C MET A 229 -22.89 17.01 7.87
N GLU A 230 -22.08 18.07 7.87
CA GLU A 230 -22.33 19.29 8.66
C GLU A 230 -23.63 19.99 8.20
N SER A 231 -23.86 20.10 6.88
CA SER A 231 -25.05 20.76 6.34
C SER A 231 -26.39 20.04 6.63
N ASN A 232 -26.34 18.75 6.96
CA ASN A 232 -27.52 17.93 7.30
C ASN A 232 -27.75 17.82 8.82
N GLY A 233 -27.05 18.61 9.64
CA GLY A 233 -27.21 18.61 11.10
C GLY A 233 -26.78 17.31 11.78
N VAL A 234 -25.85 16.57 11.18
CA VAL A 234 -25.39 15.24 11.65
C VAL A 234 -24.15 15.33 12.55
N VAL A 235 -23.52 16.51 12.67
CA VAL A 235 -22.41 16.75 13.60
C VAL A 235 -22.78 17.93 14.49
N ALA A 236 -22.82 17.69 15.79
CA ALA A 236 -22.77 18.71 16.84
C ALA A 236 -21.36 18.77 17.41
#